data_AF-A0A2E4PA35-F1
#
_entry.id   AF-A0A2E4PA35-F1
#
_cell.length_a   1.000
_cell.length_b   1.000
_cell.length_c   1.000
_cell.angle_alpha   90.00
_cell.angle_beta   90.00
_cell.angle_gamma   90.00
#
_symmetry.space_group_name_H-M   'P 1'
#
loop_
_entity.id
_entity.type
_entity.pdbx_description
1 polymer ?
#
loop_
_entity_poly.entity_id
_entity_poly.type
_entity_poly.pdbx_seq_one_letter_code
_entity_poly.pdbx_strand_id
1 'polypeptide(L)'
;MKKVIPLLLLVFTIVSCGSKKKAADIPDDDSIVYILPVSVTNALKDKLDGNYKDVYFSLIQEDGNYTIYYDYKMSGSKINRWIETSKRKILIDKKLYPLIFGTDETFAVADRYKAIVEGANSGDLQFLQRISVARNRNSIRFKPDGTIIR
;
A
#
# COMPACT_ATOMS: atom_id res chain seq x y z
N MET A 1 -16.29 -66.27 -31.96
CA MET A 1 -16.90 -64.97 -32.34
C MET A 1 -17.83 -64.57 -31.21
N LYS A 2 -17.83 -63.40 -30.56
CA LYS A 2 -16.93 -62.25 -30.43
C LYS A 2 -16.97 -61.91 -28.92
N LYS A 3 -15.82 -61.61 -28.31
CA LYS A 3 -15.72 -61.18 -26.92
C LYS A 3 -16.31 -59.78 -26.80
N VAL A 4 -17.30 -59.58 -25.93
CA VAL A 4 -17.70 -58.25 -25.45
C VAL A 4 -17.46 -58.28 -23.94
N ILE A 5 -16.33 -57.71 -23.51
CA ILE A 5 -16.08 -57.40 -22.10
C ILE A 5 -16.20 -55.87 -22.00
N PRO A 6 -17.25 -55.34 -21.35
CA PRO A 6 -17.27 -53.97 -20.90
C PRO A 6 -16.59 -53.93 -19.53
N LEU A 7 -15.40 -53.35 -19.44
CA LEU A 7 -14.79 -53.10 -18.13
C LEU A 7 -14.09 -51.75 -18.13
N LEU A 8 -14.88 -50.74 -17.76
CA LEU A 8 -14.62 -49.87 -16.63
C LEU A 8 -13.13 -49.76 -16.22
N LEU A 9 -12.39 -48.84 -16.85
CA LEU A 9 -11.30 -48.13 -16.16
C LEU A 9 -11.62 -46.66 -16.28
N LEU A 10 -12.38 -46.18 -15.30
CA LEU A 10 -11.82 -45.43 -14.18
C LEU A 10 -11.15 -44.17 -14.71
N VAL A 11 -12.01 -43.16 -14.82
CA VAL A 11 -11.71 -41.74 -14.76
C VAL A 11 -10.59 -41.53 -13.73
N PHE A 12 -9.34 -41.52 -14.20
CA PHE A 12 -8.24 -40.96 -13.43
C PHE A 12 -8.42 -39.46 -13.48
N THR A 13 -9.19 -39.01 -12.50
CA THR A 13 -9.23 -37.68 -11.94
C THR A 13 -7.84 -37.06 -12.01
N ILE A 14 -7.62 -36.19 -13.00
CA ILE A 14 -6.51 -35.26 -13.02
C ILE A 14 -6.80 -34.17 -11.97
N VAL A 15 -6.92 -34.57 -10.71
CA VAL A 15 -6.88 -33.65 -9.57
C VAL A 15 -5.40 -33.53 -9.22
N SER A 16 -4.62 -32.96 -10.15
CA SER A 16 -3.37 -32.34 -9.74
C SER A 16 -3.76 -31.02 -9.11
N CYS A 17 -3.94 -31.11 -7.79
CA CYS A 17 -4.12 -30.03 -6.85
C CYS A 17 -3.04 -28.96 -7.09
N GLY A 18 -3.41 -27.94 -7.85
CA GLY A 18 -2.70 -26.68 -7.94
C GLY A 18 -3.54 -25.58 -7.31
N SER A 19 -3.93 -25.75 -6.04
CA SER A 19 -4.36 -24.62 -5.21
C SER A 19 -3.15 -23.70 -5.00
N LYS A 20 -2.75 -23.00 -6.06
CA LYS A 20 -2.03 -21.75 -5.89
C LYS A 20 -3.04 -20.87 -5.17
N LYS A 21 -2.92 -20.77 -3.84
CA LYS A 21 -3.51 -19.67 -3.09
C LYS A 21 -3.28 -18.45 -3.96
N LYS A 22 -4.35 -17.84 -4.48
CA LYS A 22 -4.24 -16.63 -5.29
C LYS A 22 -3.19 -15.77 -4.58
N ALA A 23 -2.06 -15.54 -5.24
CA ALA A 23 -1.19 -14.47 -4.79
C ALA A 23 -2.13 -13.29 -4.61
N ALA A 24 -2.09 -12.66 -3.43
CA ALA A 24 -3.00 -11.57 -3.15
C ALA A 24 -2.96 -10.60 -4.34
N ASP A 25 -4.06 -9.88 -4.59
CA ASP A 25 -4.18 -8.88 -5.65
C ASP A 25 -3.21 -7.71 -5.40
N ILE A 26 -1.91 -8.01 -5.44
CA ILE A 26 -0.77 -7.11 -5.46
C ILE A 26 -0.64 -6.81 -6.94
N PRO A 27 -1.03 -5.60 -7.37
CA PRO A 27 -0.90 -5.22 -8.77
C PRO A 27 0.54 -5.42 -9.23
N ASP A 28 0.72 -5.95 -10.43
CA ASP A 28 2.00 -5.93 -11.13
C ASP A 28 2.21 -4.48 -11.61
N ASP A 29 2.66 -3.63 -10.71
CA ASP A 29 2.99 -2.23 -10.98
C ASP A 29 4.40 -1.88 -10.49
N ASP A 30 4.99 -0.83 -11.06
CA ASP A 30 6.35 -0.36 -10.70
C ASP A 30 6.41 0.32 -9.32
N SER A 31 5.62 -0.15 -8.34
CA SER A 31 5.60 0.42 -6.99
C SER A 31 6.87 0.10 -6.22
N ILE A 32 7.32 1.08 -5.43
CA ILE A 32 8.33 0.90 -4.40
C ILE A 32 7.60 0.46 -3.12
N VAL A 33 7.80 -0.79 -2.73
CA VAL A 33 7.11 -1.40 -1.59
C VAL A 33 7.97 -1.33 -0.33
N TYR A 34 7.40 -0.75 0.72
CA TYR A 34 7.97 -0.64 2.05
C TYR A 34 7.35 -1.69 2.97
N ILE A 35 8.20 -2.32 3.78
CA ILE A 35 7.83 -3.38 4.72
C ILE A 35 8.09 -2.86 6.13
N LEU A 36 7.06 -2.90 6.97
CA LEU A 36 7.20 -2.58 8.39
C LEU A 36 7.62 -3.80 9.20
N PRO A 37 8.16 -3.59 10.42
CA PRO A 37 8.31 -4.67 11.38
C PRO A 37 6.99 -5.43 11.59
N VAL A 38 7.09 -6.74 11.78
CA VAL A 38 5.94 -7.65 11.87
C VAL A 38 4.98 -7.24 12.99
N SER A 39 5.52 -6.85 14.14
CA SER A 39 4.75 -6.34 15.29
C SER A 39 3.85 -5.15 14.93
N VAL A 40 4.40 -4.19 14.17
CA VAL A 40 3.68 -2.99 13.74
C VAL A 40 2.63 -3.35 12.70
N THR A 41 2.97 -4.20 11.73
CA THR A 41 2.04 -4.68 10.70
C THR A 41 0.83 -5.38 11.32
N ASN A 42 1.05 -6.24 12.32
CA ASN A 42 -0.01 -6.92 13.04
C ASN A 42 -0.89 -5.93 13.81
N ALA A 43 -0.28 -4.98 14.52
CA ALA A 43 -1.03 -3.97 15.27
C ALA A 43 -1.86 -3.04 14.36
N LEU A 44 -1.39 -2.74 13.14
CA LEU A 44 -2.18 -2.02 12.14
C LEU A 44 -3.33 -2.86 11.62
N LYS A 45 -3.10 -4.15 11.32
CA LYS A 45 -4.13 -5.08 10.86
C LYS A 45 -5.30 -5.14 11.85
N ASP A 46 -5.02 -5.19 13.15
CA ASP A 46 -6.06 -5.26 14.19
C ASP A 46 -6.88 -3.96 14.31
N LYS A 47 -6.30 -2.81 13.94
CA LYS A 47 -6.92 -1.49 14.03
C LYS A 47 -7.78 -1.11 12.82
N LEU A 48 -7.58 -1.76 11.68
CA LEU A 48 -8.28 -1.42 10.44
C LEU A 48 -9.56 -2.27 10.33
N ASP A 49 -10.71 -1.60 10.23
CA ASP A 49 -12.07 -2.17 10.30
C ASP A 49 -12.51 -3.01 9.09
N GLY A 50 -11.58 -3.54 8.30
CA GLY A 50 -11.88 -4.38 7.15
C GLY A 50 -12.18 -3.61 5.85
N ASN A 51 -12.45 -2.30 5.89
CA ASN A 51 -12.79 -1.52 4.71
C ASN A 51 -11.61 -0.65 4.22
N TYR A 52 -10.74 -1.30 3.47
CA TYR A 52 -9.37 -0.86 3.18
C TYR A 52 -9.20 0.04 1.94
N LYS A 53 -10.27 0.32 1.18
CA LYS A 53 -10.14 0.86 -0.19
C LYS A 53 -9.61 2.30 -0.25
N ASP A 54 -9.73 3.03 0.85
CA ASP A 54 -9.40 4.46 0.90
C ASP A 54 -8.40 4.82 2.01
N VAL A 55 -7.75 3.83 2.61
CA VAL A 55 -6.74 4.06 3.64
C VAL A 55 -5.41 4.46 3.01
N TYR A 56 -4.75 5.44 3.61
CA TYR A 56 -3.36 5.78 3.33
C TYR A 56 -2.57 5.88 4.64
N PHE A 57 -1.25 5.79 4.53
CA PHE A 57 -0.35 5.84 5.67
C PHE A 57 0.64 6.99 5.55
N SER A 58 1.00 7.56 6.70
CA SER A 58 2.11 8.49 6.83
C SER A 58 3.11 7.97 7.84
N LEU A 59 4.39 7.92 7.45
CA LEU A 59 5.49 7.51 8.31
C LEU A 59 6.39 8.71 8.61
N ILE A 60 6.57 8.99 9.89
CA ILE A 60 7.41 10.08 10.40
C ILE A 60 8.47 9.48 11.31
N GLN A 61 9.68 10.04 11.26
CA GLN A 61 10.76 9.72 12.17
C GLN A 61 11.02 10.91 13.09
N GLU A 62 10.96 10.70 14.40
CA GLU A 62 11.19 11.71 15.44
C GLU A 62 11.97 11.06 16.59
N ASP A 63 13.05 11.71 17.02
CA ASP A 63 13.90 11.28 18.14
C ASP A 63 14.35 9.82 18.03
N GLY A 64 14.77 9.40 16.83
CA GLY A 64 15.23 8.02 16.56
C GLY A 64 14.13 6.96 16.56
N ASN A 65 12.87 7.35 16.77
CA ASN A 65 11.71 6.47 16.71
C ASN A 65 10.87 6.79 15.48
N TYR A 66 9.96 5.89 15.15
CA TYR A 66 9.02 6.03 14.05
C TYR A 66 7.59 6.12 14.58
N THR A 67 6.77 6.93 13.92
CA THR A 67 5.32 6.94 14.12
C THR A 67 4.66 6.74 12.78
N ILE A 68 3.82 5.71 12.67
CA ILE A 68 2.95 5.51 11.52
C ILE A 68 1.53 5.95 11.85
N TYR A 69 1.03 6.90 11.08
CA TYR A 69 -0.35 7.36 11.10
C TYR A 69 -1.13 6.66 9.99
N TYR A 70 -2.43 6.48 10.20
CA TYR A 70 -3.33 6.03 9.15
C TYR A 70 -4.61 6.86 9.12
N ASP A 71 -5.05 7.17 7.91
CA ASP A 71 -6.26 7.95 7.67
C ASP A 71 -6.93 7.52 6.36
N TYR A 72 -8.10 8.08 6.10
CA TYR A 72 -8.91 7.75 4.93
C TYR A 72 -8.91 8.92 3.95
N LYS A 73 -9.02 8.63 2.65
CA LYS A 73 -9.24 9.65 1.63
C LYS A 73 -10.46 10.48 2.00
N MET A 74 -10.32 11.79 1.85
CA MET A 74 -11.41 12.74 2.03
C MET A 74 -11.69 13.42 0.70
N SER A 75 -12.96 13.47 0.29
CA SER A 75 -13.35 14.15 -0.95
C SER A 75 -12.85 15.59 -0.96
N GLY A 76 -12.27 16.03 -2.09
CA GLY A 76 -11.71 17.38 -2.25
C GLY A 76 -10.35 17.64 -1.58
N SER A 77 -9.76 16.65 -0.88
CA SER A 77 -8.45 16.83 -0.26
C SER A 77 -7.31 16.75 -1.28
N LYS A 78 -6.33 17.66 -1.16
CA LYS A 78 -5.10 17.68 -1.96
C LYS A 78 -4.28 16.38 -1.81
N ILE A 79 -4.46 15.66 -0.69
CA ILE A 79 -3.78 14.38 -0.43
C ILE A 79 -4.23 13.28 -1.41
N ASN A 80 -5.44 13.37 -1.96
CA ASN A 80 -5.97 12.35 -2.86
C ASN A 80 -5.13 12.23 -4.13
N ARG A 81 -4.64 13.36 -4.65
CA ARG A 81 -3.77 13.36 -5.82
C ARG A 81 -2.49 12.57 -5.56
N TRP A 82 -1.86 12.77 -4.39
CA TRP A 82 -0.69 11.97 -4.00
C TRP A 82 -1.03 10.49 -3.87
N ILE A 83 -2.15 10.17 -3.23
CA ILE A 83 -2.58 8.79 -3.05
C ILE A 83 -2.75 8.07 -4.40
N GLU A 84 -3.27 8.78 -5.39
CA GLU A 84 -3.47 8.28 -6.76
C GLU A 84 -2.17 8.17 -7.57
N THR A 85 -1.22 9.09 -7.39
CA THR A 85 -0.02 9.17 -8.23
C THR A 85 1.22 8.54 -7.61
N SER A 86 1.25 8.36 -6.28
CA SER A 86 2.42 7.87 -5.57
C SER A 86 2.66 6.39 -5.85
N LYS A 87 3.88 6.10 -6.32
CA LYS A 87 4.43 4.74 -6.45
C LYS A 87 4.90 4.15 -5.11
N ARG A 88 4.90 4.91 -4.02
CA ARG A 88 5.34 4.41 -2.71
C ARG A 88 4.18 3.74 -2.01
N LYS A 89 4.35 2.46 -1.70
CA LYS A 89 3.33 1.64 -1.06
C LYS A 89 3.87 0.95 0.18
N ILE A 90 2.99 0.67 1.13
CA ILE A 90 3.26 -0.16 2.30
C ILE A 90 2.48 -1.47 2.18
N LEU A 91 3.11 -2.58 2.53
CA LEU A 91 2.48 -3.91 2.48
C LEU A 91 1.90 -4.28 3.85
N ILE A 92 0.58 -4.42 3.93
CA ILE A 92 -0.14 -4.86 5.15
C ILE A 92 -1.14 -5.95 4.75
N ASP A 93 -1.08 -7.11 5.39
CA ASP A 93 -1.98 -8.25 5.12
C ASP A 93 -2.11 -8.59 3.61
N LYS A 94 -0.96 -8.59 2.92
CA LYS A 94 -0.85 -8.83 1.46
C LYS A 94 -1.57 -7.81 0.57
N LYS A 95 -1.90 -6.65 1.10
CA LYS A 95 -2.46 -5.51 0.36
C LYS A 95 -1.47 -4.34 0.37
N LEU A 96 -1.41 -3.62 -0.74
CA LEU A 96 -0.59 -2.43 -0.89
C LEU A 96 -1.42 -1.18 -0.61
N TYR A 97 -0.88 -0.31 0.23
CA TYR A 97 -1.50 0.96 0.59
C TYR A 97 -0.57 2.12 0.27
N PRO A 98 -1.09 3.29 -0.16
CA PRO A 98 -0.27 4.48 -0.36
C PRO A 98 0.49 4.87 0.91
N LEU A 99 1.76 5.24 0.72
CA LEU A 99 2.64 5.71 1.79
C LEU A 99 3.14 7.13 1.50
N ILE A 100 3.15 7.95 2.54
CA ILE A 100 3.75 9.28 2.57
C ILE A 100 4.81 9.31 3.67
N PHE A 101 5.95 9.95 3.43
CA PHE A 101 6.92 10.29 4.47
C PHE A 101 6.69 11.71 4.97
N GLY A 102 6.96 11.95 6.26
CA GLY A 102 6.89 13.31 6.81
C GLY A 102 7.74 14.32 6.03
N THR A 103 8.87 13.89 5.46
CA THR A 103 9.73 14.73 4.60
C THR A 103 9.07 15.14 3.29
N ASP A 104 8.06 14.41 2.80
CA ASP A 104 7.38 14.73 1.55
C ASP A 104 6.61 16.04 1.63
N GLU A 105 6.11 16.41 2.81
CA GLU A 105 5.46 17.72 3.03
C GLU A 105 6.42 18.89 2.69
N THR A 106 7.73 18.67 2.82
CA THR A 106 8.76 19.69 2.57
C THR A 106 9.34 19.59 1.16
N PHE A 107 9.59 18.38 0.66
CA PHE A 107 10.40 18.18 -0.54
C PHE A 107 9.63 17.62 -1.74
N ALA A 108 8.38 17.21 -1.57
CA ALA A 108 7.60 16.60 -2.62
C ALA A 108 6.33 17.40 -2.97
N VAL A 109 5.85 17.15 -4.18
CA VAL A 109 4.60 17.70 -4.71
C VAL A 109 3.71 16.56 -5.18
N ALA A 110 2.40 16.75 -5.13
CA ALA A 110 1.43 15.71 -5.47
C ALA A 110 1.33 15.42 -6.98
N ASP A 111 1.92 16.28 -7.81
CA ASP A 111 1.77 16.28 -9.25
C ASP A 111 2.64 15.22 -9.95
N ARG A 112 2.22 14.83 -11.16
CA ARG A 112 2.96 13.88 -11.99
C ARG A 112 4.20 14.55 -12.58
N TYR A 113 5.26 13.75 -12.79
CA TYR A 113 6.52 14.19 -13.41
C TYR A 113 6.33 15.11 -14.63
N LYS A 114 5.45 14.73 -15.57
CA LYS A 114 5.19 15.51 -16.78
C LYS A 114 4.75 16.95 -16.47
N ALA A 115 3.81 17.12 -15.54
CA ALA A 115 3.32 18.45 -15.15
C ALA A 115 4.40 19.29 -14.44
N ILE A 116 5.24 18.64 -13.62
CA ILE A 116 6.37 19.30 -12.95
C ILE A 116 7.38 19.82 -13.97
N VAL A 117 7.75 18.99 -14.96
CA VAL A 117 8.71 19.36 -16.01
C VAL A 117 8.15 20.47 -16.90
N GLU A 118 6.88 20.39 -17.27
CA GLU A 118 6.22 21.43 -18.07
C GLU A 118 6.20 22.77 -17.32
N GLY A 119 5.84 22.78 -16.03
CA GLY A 119 5.88 23.98 -15.19
C GLY A 119 7.28 24.53 -14.97
N ALA A 120 8.28 23.66 -14.79
CA ALA A 120 9.68 24.08 -14.66
C ALA A 120 10.19 24.74 -15.95
N ASN A 121 9.83 24.18 -17.11
CA ASN A 121 10.24 24.71 -18.41
C ASN A 121 9.53 26.05 -18.74
N SER A 122 8.31 26.25 -18.25
CA SER A 122 7.57 27.51 -18.44
C SER A 122 7.88 28.57 -17.38
N GLY A 123 8.62 28.23 -16.32
CA GLY A 123 8.90 29.10 -15.18
C GLY A 123 7.73 29.25 -14.21
N ASP A 124 6.66 28.48 -14.39
CA ASP A 124 5.48 28.48 -13.51
C ASP A 124 5.52 27.27 -12.59
N LEU A 125 6.15 27.42 -11.43
CA LEU A 125 6.13 26.41 -10.35
C LEU A 125 5.09 26.73 -9.28
N GLN A 126 4.37 27.85 -9.40
CA GLN A 126 3.47 28.35 -8.35
C GLN A 126 2.21 27.50 -8.22
N PHE A 127 1.81 26.79 -9.28
CA PHE A 127 0.66 25.90 -9.27
C PHE A 127 0.94 24.54 -8.61
N LEU A 128 2.21 24.19 -8.33
CA LEU A 128 2.57 22.88 -7.81
C LEU A 128 2.00 22.66 -6.41
N GLN A 129 1.26 21.58 -6.25
CA GLN A 129 0.57 21.30 -4.99
C GLN A 129 1.49 20.55 -4.03
N ARG A 130 1.95 21.26 -3.00
CA ARG A 130 2.60 20.62 -1.84
C ARG A 130 1.63 19.71 -1.12
N ILE A 131 2.19 18.62 -0.58
CA ILE A 131 1.44 17.64 0.19
C ILE A 131 1.32 18.15 1.61
N SER A 132 0.13 17.99 2.19
CA SER A 132 -0.11 18.22 3.61
C SER A 132 -0.83 16.98 4.14
N VAL A 133 -0.24 16.34 5.13
CA VAL A 133 -0.78 15.12 5.72
C VAL A 133 -1.56 15.49 6.96
N ALA A 134 -2.82 15.05 7.03
CA ALA A 134 -3.58 15.12 8.28
C ALA A 134 -2.99 14.12 9.28
N ARG A 135 -2.45 14.61 10.39
CA ARG A 135 -1.94 13.78 11.49
C ARG A 135 -3.05 13.61 12.52
N ASN A 136 -3.94 12.68 12.26
CA ASN A 136 -5.09 12.36 13.11
C ASN A 136 -4.68 11.50 14.34
N ARG A 137 -5.65 11.15 15.21
CA ARG A 137 -5.40 10.40 16.47
C ARG A 137 -4.91 8.96 16.26
N ASN A 138 -5.04 8.43 15.05
CA ASN A 138 -4.84 7.03 14.73
C ASN A 138 -3.38 6.77 14.35
N SER A 139 -2.58 6.36 15.34
CA SER A 139 -1.16 6.11 15.14
C SER A 139 -0.64 4.90 15.90
N ILE A 140 0.56 4.46 15.49
CA ILE A 140 1.40 3.52 16.21
C ILE A 140 2.82 4.08 16.22
N ARG A 141 3.36 4.31 17.41
CA ARG A 141 4.77 4.68 17.61
C ARG A 141 5.59 3.42 17.89
N PHE A 142 6.78 3.34 17.31
CA PHE A 142 7.65 2.18 17.43
C PHE A 142 9.14 2.54 17.27
N LYS A 143 10.00 1.72 17.86
CA LYS A 143 11.46 1.78 17.67
C LYS A 143 11.86 1.17 16.33
N PRO A 144 13.09 1.41 15.82
CA PRO A 144 13.56 0.81 14.56
C PRO A 144 13.49 -0.72 14.52
N ASP A 145 13.57 -1.39 15.68
CA ASP A 145 13.44 -2.85 15.82
C ASP A 145 11.98 -3.36 15.79
N GLY A 146 11.00 -2.45 15.72
CA GLY A 146 9.58 -2.79 15.74
C GLY A 146 8.94 -2.86 17.12
N THR A 147 9.69 -2.57 18.20
CA THR A 147 9.11 -2.48 19.54
C THR A 147 8.10 -1.34 19.58
N ILE A 148 6.83 -1.67 19.81
CA ILE A 148 5.75 -0.66 19.94
C ILE A 148 5.96 0.12 21.23
N ILE A 149 5.95 1.45 21.11
CA ILE A 149 6.02 2.40 22.21
C ILE A 149 4.59 2.80 22.55
N ARG A 150 4.17 2.55 23.80
CA ARG A 150 2.86 2.94 24.31
C ARG A 150 2.88 4.35 24.87
#